data_AF-A0A6J8AZF8-F1
#
_entry.id   AF-A0A6J8AZF8-F1
#
_cell.length_a   1.000
_cell.length_b   1.000
_cell.length_c   1.000
_cell.angle_alpha   90.00
_cell.angle_beta   90.00
_cell.angle_gamma   90.00
#
_symmetry.space_group_name_H-M   'P 1'
#
loop_
_entity.id
_entity.type
_entity.pdbx_description
1 polymer ?
#
loop_
_entity_poly.entity_id
_entity_poly.type
_entity_poly.pdbx_seq_one_letter_code
_entity_poly.pdbx_strand_id
1 'polypeptide(L)'
;MDNTINVQHTHVSLKKSVDTGGLLQQSIQCFVHVQVMDDQCYDLCTKLVSQSYIQQGKQAKLVHQKRIKHLLQHRKLPEDGWTDQTIELLLQELSVMDSNNFPDNCGVGEREARIFSPLVATRHYRFGHGIGRSGEITAIQPKAAGSSVMMKLTNSLMLDVIKISGIQSAASCFIVPMATGMSLSLCMLTFKQSRPNAKYVIWPRIDQKSCIKSMITSGFEPVVIQNCIEGDELRTNLTAVIEKIEELDPDNIVCVMTTTSCFAPRVPDRLEEISEICKKFDIPHLINNAYGLQCTKCTHLIQQASRKGRVDAFVQSTDKNFMVPVGGSIIAGFDAKLIESISKAYPGRASATPTMDLFITLLSMGSQKYKELLKERKENYQYLASKLSEVASKHAERLLKTPHNGISMGMSLSSIIVKEDKDVTEIGSMLFTRFVSGTRVISNSSTDSKINGLKIINFGAHCDKYNCPYLTAAASIGMTRTDVDTFVTRLDKVLKKYKSSVGSNCDVQSVEEKTSNNIP
;
A
#
# COMPACT_ATOMS: atom_id res chain seq x y z
N MET A 1 73.57 2.76 1.96
CA MET A 1 73.63 4.15 1.46
C MET A 1 72.26 4.75 1.77
N ASP A 2 71.88 4.94 3.03
CA ASP A 2 72.41 5.94 3.98
C ASP A 2 72.64 7.31 3.35
N ASN A 3 71.69 8.22 3.56
CA ASN A 3 71.96 9.52 4.19
C ASN A 3 70.67 10.28 4.56
N THR A 4 70.45 10.25 5.87
CA THR A 4 69.81 11.09 6.87
C THR A 4 69.86 12.64 6.70
N ILE A 5 68.91 13.31 7.42
CA ILE A 5 68.94 14.67 8.05
C ILE A 5 68.43 15.83 7.14
N ASN A 6 67.55 16.78 7.52
CA ASN A 6 67.30 17.42 8.83
C ASN A 6 65.87 17.99 8.98
N VAL A 7 65.36 17.96 10.21
CA VAL A 7 64.15 18.66 10.68
C VAL A 7 64.59 19.90 11.46
N GLN A 8 64.01 21.07 11.19
CA GLN A 8 64.08 22.22 12.09
C GLN A 8 62.69 22.61 12.59
N HIS A 9 62.55 22.51 13.91
CA HIS A 9 61.47 23.03 14.74
C HIS A 9 61.57 24.55 14.85
N THR A 10 60.44 25.24 14.75
CA THR A 10 60.24 26.55 15.39
C THR A 10 59.04 26.46 16.34
N HIS A 11 59.37 26.45 17.63
CA HIS A 11 58.47 26.66 18.74
C HIS A 11 58.04 28.12 18.80
N VAL A 12 56.74 28.39 18.85
CA VAL A 12 56.19 29.59 19.50
C VAL A 12 55.12 29.13 20.48
N SER A 13 55.45 29.23 21.76
CA SER A 13 54.51 29.14 22.88
C SER A 13 53.60 30.35 22.88
N LEU A 14 52.31 30.19 23.17
CA LEU A 14 51.55 31.20 23.92
C LEU A 14 50.39 30.57 24.71
N LYS A 15 50.51 30.79 26.01
CA LYS A 15 49.70 30.47 27.20
C LYS A 15 48.18 30.37 27.01
N LYS A 16 47.62 29.37 27.71
CA LYS A 16 46.25 29.37 28.24
C LYS A 16 46.08 30.54 29.24
N SER A 17 45.06 31.35 29.04
CA SER A 17 44.38 32.06 30.13
C SER A 17 42.89 31.76 30.02
N VAL A 18 42.37 31.14 31.07
CA VAL A 18 40.97 30.98 31.37
C VAL A 18 40.39 32.38 31.59
N ASP A 19 39.35 32.74 30.85
CA ASP A 19 38.43 33.77 31.32
C ASP A 19 37.00 33.29 31.10
N THR A 20 36.34 33.11 32.23
CA THR A 20 34.95 32.69 32.41
C THR A 20 34.08 33.93 32.41
N GLY A 21 33.08 34.00 31.52
CA GLY A 21 32.02 34.97 31.70
C GLY A 21 31.31 35.39 30.42
N GLY A 22 30.15 34.77 30.19
CA GLY A 22 29.08 35.37 29.40
C GLY A 22 29.27 35.33 27.90
N LEU A 23 28.68 34.33 27.25
CA LEU A 23 27.97 34.55 26.00
C LEU A 23 26.90 33.49 25.83
N LEU A 24 25.69 34.01 25.69
CA LEU A 24 24.43 33.32 25.58
C LEU A 24 24.49 32.12 24.64
N GLN A 25 23.91 31.05 25.15
CA GLN A 25 23.13 30.02 24.48
C GLN A 25 22.33 30.59 23.28
N GLN A 26 22.97 30.75 22.11
CA GLN A 26 22.28 30.93 20.85
C GLN A 26 21.90 29.56 20.29
N SER A 27 20.70 29.15 20.68
CA SER A 27 19.86 28.22 19.94
C SER A 27 19.83 28.55 18.45
N ILE A 28 20.43 27.70 17.63
CA ILE A 28 20.21 27.65 16.19
C ILE A 28 18.81 27.06 15.97
N GLN A 29 17.79 27.91 16.05
CA GLN A 29 16.52 27.65 15.38
C GLN A 29 16.70 28.06 13.91
N CYS A 30 17.10 27.11 13.06
CA CYS A 30 16.89 27.23 11.62
C CYS A 30 15.38 27.13 11.34
N PHE A 31 14.65 28.22 11.56
CA PHE A 31 13.36 28.41 10.91
C PHE A 31 13.65 28.78 9.46
N VAL A 32 13.41 27.84 8.56
CA VAL A 32 13.38 28.09 7.13
C VAL A 32 12.20 29.02 6.84
N HIS A 33 12.45 30.33 6.79
CA HIS A 33 11.58 31.29 6.13
C HIS A 33 11.99 31.36 4.67
N VAL A 34 11.53 30.40 3.84
CA VAL A 34 11.50 30.65 2.40
C VAL A 34 10.28 31.52 2.15
N GLN A 35 10.50 32.83 2.02
CA GLN A 35 9.48 33.76 1.53
C GLN A 35 9.94 34.27 0.17
N VAL A 36 9.22 33.91 -0.90
CA VAL A 36 9.44 34.48 -2.25
C VAL A 36 9.21 36.00 -2.29
N MET A 37 8.47 36.57 -1.32
CA MET A 37 8.39 38.02 -1.09
C MET A 37 8.45 38.26 0.42
N ASP A 38 9.49 38.96 0.85
CA ASP A 38 9.67 39.41 2.23
C ASP A 38 9.00 40.78 2.47
N ASP A 39 9.12 41.31 3.69
CA ASP A 39 8.54 42.60 4.06
C ASP A 39 9.07 43.76 3.18
N GLN A 40 10.33 43.71 2.77
CA GLN A 40 10.93 44.73 1.90
C GLN A 40 10.30 44.73 0.51
N CYS A 41 10.01 43.54 -0.03
CA CYS A 41 9.29 43.40 -1.30
C CYS A 41 7.89 44.03 -1.22
N TYR A 42 7.17 43.83 -0.12
CA TYR A 42 5.86 44.45 0.08
C TYR A 42 5.95 45.98 0.17
N ASP A 43 6.96 46.52 0.85
CA ASP A 43 7.19 47.96 0.93
C ASP A 43 7.45 48.56 -0.46
N LEU A 44 8.21 47.88 -1.32
CA LEU A 44 8.41 48.28 -2.71
C LEU A 44 7.10 48.22 -3.52
N CYS A 45 6.25 47.21 -3.30
CA CYS A 45 4.95 47.14 -3.96
C CYS A 45 4.03 48.31 -3.58
N THR A 46 4.12 48.84 -2.35
CA THR A 46 3.30 50.00 -1.95
C THR A 46 3.65 51.29 -2.70
N LYS A 47 4.82 51.34 -3.35
CA LYS A 47 5.21 52.44 -4.25
C LYS A 47 4.55 52.34 -5.62
N LEU A 48 3.98 51.17 -5.96
CA LEU A 48 3.35 50.88 -7.26
C LEU A 48 1.81 50.82 -7.16
N VAL A 49 1.29 50.30 -6.05
CA VAL A 49 -0.13 50.10 -5.79
C VAL A 49 -0.46 50.61 -4.40
N SER A 50 -1.69 51.03 -4.15
CA SER A 50 -2.09 51.55 -2.83
C SER A 50 -1.73 50.58 -1.70
N GLN A 51 -1.26 51.15 -0.59
CA GLN A 51 -0.82 50.38 0.58
C GLN A 51 -1.91 49.45 1.12
N SER A 52 -3.18 49.90 1.14
CA SER A 52 -4.30 49.09 1.62
C SER A 52 -4.48 47.80 0.81
N TYR A 53 -4.38 47.86 -0.51
CA TYR A 53 -4.50 46.67 -1.37
C TYR A 53 -3.29 45.73 -1.24
N ILE A 54 -2.07 46.27 -1.12
CA ILE A 54 -0.88 45.45 -0.89
C ILE A 54 -0.94 44.73 0.46
N GLN A 55 -1.39 45.42 1.52
CA GLN A 55 -1.55 44.80 2.84
C GLN A 55 -2.62 43.70 2.82
N GLN A 56 -3.73 43.91 2.12
CA GLN A 56 -4.74 42.86 1.92
C GLN A 56 -4.15 41.64 1.20
N GLY A 57 -3.38 41.85 0.12
CA GLY A 57 -2.68 40.76 -0.58
C GLY A 57 -1.66 40.02 0.29
N LYS A 58 -0.87 40.75 1.09
CA LYS A 58 0.06 40.17 2.07
C LYS A 58 -0.69 39.31 3.10
N GLN A 59 -1.81 39.80 3.63
CA GLN A 59 -2.65 39.05 4.57
C GLN A 59 -3.18 37.76 3.96
N ALA A 60 -3.63 37.78 2.70
CA ALA A 60 -4.06 36.58 1.98
C ALA A 60 -2.91 35.55 1.84
N LYS A 61 -1.70 36.00 1.44
CA LYS A 61 -0.53 35.11 1.33
C LYS A 61 -0.12 34.49 2.67
N LEU A 62 -0.23 35.24 3.77
CA LEU A 62 0.09 34.77 5.12
C LEU A 62 -0.75 33.56 5.53
N VAL A 63 -1.96 33.38 4.99
CA VAL A 63 -2.79 32.19 5.26
C VAL A 63 -2.10 30.92 4.76
N HIS A 64 -1.56 30.93 3.54
CA HIS A 64 -0.83 29.79 2.99
C HIS A 64 0.45 29.52 3.79
N GLN A 65 1.20 30.57 4.12
CA GLN A 65 2.43 30.44 4.91
C GLN A 65 2.17 29.87 6.31
N LYS A 66 1.08 30.27 6.98
CA LYS A 66 0.67 29.70 8.27
C LYS A 66 0.39 28.20 8.17
N ARG A 67 -0.31 27.76 7.11
CA ARG A 67 -0.58 26.33 6.85
C ARG A 67 0.72 25.55 6.65
N ILE A 68 1.62 26.04 5.80
CA ILE A 68 2.93 25.43 5.54
C ILE A 68 3.76 25.35 6.82
N LYS A 69 3.85 26.45 7.58
CA LYS A 69 4.57 26.51 8.85
C LYS A 69 4.00 25.49 9.85
N HIS A 70 2.68 25.40 9.97
CA HIS A 70 2.02 24.43 10.84
C HIS A 70 2.36 22.98 10.45
N LEU A 71 2.31 22.65 9.15
CA LEU A 71 2.71 21.34 8.64
C LEU A 71 4.16 21.01 9.00
N LEU A 72 5.10 21.94 8.78
CA LEU A 72 6.52 21.73 9.08
C LEU A 72 6.79 21.57 10.58
N GLN A 73 6.09 22.32 11.42
CA GLN A 73 6.23 22.26 12.88
C GLN A 73 5.68 20.96 13.45
N HIS A 74 4.43 20.62 13.10
CA HIS A 74 3.71 19.52 13.72
C HIS A 74 3.92 18.18 13.01
N ARG A 75 4.21 18.20 11.70
CA ARG A 75 4.45 17.01 10.86
C ARG A 75 3.31 15.99 10.94
N LYS A 76 2.08 16.51 11.08
CA LYS A 76 0.83 15.77 11.17
C LYS A 76 -0.09 16.13 10.02
N LEU A 77 -1.02 15.22 9.71
CA LEU A 77 -2.00 15.43 8.66
C LEU A 77 -2.86 16.65 9.03
N PRO A 78 -3.06 17.62 8.11
CA PRO A 78 -3.97 18.72 8.39
C PRO A 78 -5.38 18.17 8.59
N GLU A 79 -6.17 18.81 9.46
CA GLU A 79 -7.55 18.38 9.71
C GLU A 79 -8.38 18.51 8.43
N ASP A 80 -8.41 19.72 7.89
CA ASP A 80 -9.01 20.06 6.60
C ASP A 80 -8.02 19.89 5.45
N GLY A 81 -8.56 19.43 4.32
CA GLY A 81 -7.84 19.41 3.05
C GLY A 81 -7.34 20.79 2.63
N TRP A 82 -6.16 20.82 2.01
CA TRP A 82 -5.60 22.03 1.41
C TRP A 82 -6.10 22.21 -0.01
N THR A 83 -6.19 23.46 -0.44
CA THR A 83 -6.46 23.79 -1.84
C THR A 83 -5.24 23.45 -2.70
N ASP A 84 -5.49 23.13 -3.97
CA ASP A 84 -4.43 22.83 -4.96
C ASP A 84 -3.39 23.96 -5.00
N GLN A 85 -3.83 25.22 -5.00
CA GLN A 85 -2.94 26.39 -4.95
C GLN A 85 -1.96 26.37 -3.77
N THR A 86 -2.41 25.95 -2.57
CA THR A 86 -1.53 25.89 -1.39
C THR A 86 -0.53 24.74 -1.51
N ILE A 87 -0.97 23.61 -2.05
CA ILE A 87 -0.13 22.43 -2.26
C ILE A 87 0.92 22.73 -3.32
N GLU A 88 0.54 23.31 -4.46
CA GLU A 88 1.44 23.72 -5.53
C GLU A 88 2.46 24.75 -5.05
N LEU A 89 2.05 25.74 -4.26
CA LEU A 89 2.98 26.69 -3.65
C LEU A 89 4.03 25.97 -2.81
N LEU A 90 3.63 25.03 -1.95
CA LEU A 90 4.58 24.25 -1.15
C LEU A 90 5.51 23.40 -2.04
N LEU A 91 4.98 22.74 -3.07
CA LEU A 91 5.79 21.94 -3.99
C LEU A 91 6.81 22.82 -4.73
N GLN A 92 6.42 24.02 -5.16
CA GLN A 92 7.32 24.96 -5.81
C GLN A 92 8.45 25.40 -4.86
N GLU A 93 8.10 25.80 -3.64
CA GLU A 93 9.06 26.20 -2.59
C GLU A 93 10.05 25.07 -2.26
N LEU A 94 9.57 23.82 -2.18
CA LEU A 94 10.46 22.67 -2.00
C LEU A 94 11.30 22.41 -3.25
N SER A 95 10.74 22.52 -4.45
CA SER A 95 11.45 22.19 -5.69
C SER A 95 12.68 23.08 -5.91
N VAL A 96 12.58 24.38 -5.58
CA VAL A 96 13.69 25.34 -5.73
C VAL A 96 14.82 25.10 -4.72
N MET A 97 14.61 24.26 -3.71
CA MET A 97 15.64 23.84 -2.75
C MET A 97 16.51 22.67 -3.26
N ASP A 98 16.15 22.06 -4.38
CA ASP A 98 16.97 21.01 -5.01
C ASP A 98 17.99 21.62 -5.97
N SER A 99 19.23 21.14 -5.90
CA SER A 99 20.36 21.77 -6.60
C SER A 99 20.22 21.82 -8.13
N ASN A 100 19.48 20.87 -8.71
CA ASN A 100 19.17 20.87 -10.15
C ASN A 100 18.28 22.05 -10.60
N ASN A 101 17.71 22.81 -9.66
CA ASN A 101 16.88 23.99 -9.92
C ASN A 101 17.55 25.31 -9.50
N PHE A 102 18.80 25.28 -8.99
CA PHE A 102 19.49 26.52 -8.67
C PHE A 102 19.92 27.26 -9.96
N PRO A 103 19.66 28.57 -10.10
CA PRO A 103 19.95 29.31 -11.32
C PRO A 103 21.41 29.22 -11.78
N ASP A 104 22.35 29.33 -10.83
CA ASP A 104 23.79 29.37 -11.10
C ASP A 104 24.48 27.99 -10.90
N ASN A 105 23.72 26.89 -10.92
CA ASN A 105 24.31 25.56 -10.75
C ASN A 105 25.18 25.17 -11.95
N CYS A 106 26.43 24.78 -11.67
CA CYS A 106 27.30 24.10 -12.63
C CYS A 106 27.48 22.63 -12.23
N GLY A 107 26.67 21.75 -12.80
CA GLY A 107 26.75 20.31 -12.54
C GLY A 107 27.87 19.65 -13.34
N VAL A 108 28.95 19.24 -12.69
CA VAL A 108 30.10 18.50 -13.29
C VAL A 108 30.14 17.01 -12.92
N GLY A 109 29.09 16.51 -12.26
CA GLY A 109 28.93 15.09 -11.95
C GLY A 109 28.18 14.31 -13.03
N GLU A 110 28.13 13.00 -12.83
CA GLU A 110 27.41 12.05 -13.68
C GLU A 110 25.89 12.03 -13.38
N ARG A 111 25.50 12.38 -12.16
CA ARG A 111 24.10 12.39 -11.70
C ARG A 111 23.68 13.77 -11.17
N GLU A 112 23.48 14.70 -12.10
CA GLU A 112 23.08 16.10 -11.86
C GLU A 112 21.59 16.35 -12.07
N ALA A 113 20.79 15.29 -12.24
CA ALA A 113 19.34 15.37 -12.48
C ALA A 113 18.94 16.33 -13.63
N ARG A 114 19.73 16.36 -14.71
CA ARG A 114 19.39 17.05 -15.96
C ARG A 114 18.16 16.36 -16.58
N ILE A 115 17.09 17.11 -16.85
CA ILE A 115 15.86 16.59 -17.45
C ILE A 115 15.72 17.16 -18.86
N PHE A 116 15.68 16.27 -19.87
CA PHE A 116 15.62 16.68 -21.28
C PHE A 116 14.25 17.26 -21.68
N SER A 117 13.16 16.61 -21.29
CA SER A 117 11.80 17.01 -21.70
C SER A 117 11.17 17.97 -20.68
N PRO A 118 10.70 19.16 -21.11
CA PRO A 118 9.96 20.07 -20.24
C PRO A 118 8.67 19.44 -19.69
N LEU A 119 7.98 18.59 -20.46
CA LEU A 119 6.79 17.87 -19.98
C LEU A 119 7.12 16.94 -18.80
N VAL A 120 8.28 16.28 -18.85
CA VAL A 120 8.76 15.42 -17.75
C VAL A 120 9.15 16.26 -16.54
N ALA A 121 9.82 17.39 -16.74
CA ALA A 121 10.18 18.28 -15.64
C ALA A 121 8.94 18.84 -14.93
N THR A 122 7.99 19.37 -15.70
CA THR A 122 6.77 20.01 -15.17
C THR A 122 5.86 19.02 -14.45
N ARG A 123 5.60 17.84 -15.02
CA ARG A 123 4.73 16.84 -14.37
C ARG A 123 5.29 16.28 -13.05
N HIS A 124 6.59 16.45 -12.82
CA HIS A 124 7.27 16.06 -11.58
C HIS A 124 7.58 17.25 -10.68
N TYR A 125 6.98 18.41 -10.92
CA TYR A 125 7.25 19.64 -10.16
C TYR A 125 8.76 19.96 -10.05
N ARG A 126 9.54 19.56 -11.06
CA ARG A 126 11.00 19.73 -11.15
C ARG A 126 11.82 19.00 -10.05
N PHE A 127 11.22 18.04 -9.34
CA PHE A 127 11.97 17.12 -8.47
C PHE A 127 12.70 16.07 -9.32
N GLY A 128 14.00 16.27 -9.55
CA GLY A 128 14.79 15.43 -10.46
C GLY A 128 15.68 14.37 -9.79
N HIS A 129 16.02 14.54 -8.52
CA HIS A 129 17.06 13.72 -7.86
C HIS A 129 16.57 12.41 -7.22
N GLY A 130 15.26 12.20 -7.12
CA GLY A 130 14.66 11.08 -6.38
C GLY A 130 14.77 11.25 -4.87
N ILE A 131 14.58 10.15 -4.14
CA ILE A 131 14.71 10.09 -2.68
C ILE A 131 15.92 9.26 -2.24
N GLY A 132 16.43 9.56 -1.06
CA GLY A 132 17.48 8.80 -0.41
C GLY A 132 18.90 9.06 -0.92
N ARG A 133 19.82 8.22 -0.43
CA ARG A 133 21.22 8.15 -0.83
C ARG A 133 21.57 6.72 -1.23
N SER A 134 22.77 6.52 -1.75
CA SER A 134 23.21 5.20 -2.24
C SER A 134 23.14 4.08 -1.19
N GLY A 135 23.26 4.40 0.10
CA GLY A 135 23.25 3.42 1.19
C GLY A 135 21.97 3.40 2.04
N GLU A 136 21.01 4.29 1.82
CA GLU A 136 19.76 4.32 2.60
C GLU A 136 18.69 5.16 1.88
N ILE A 137 17.50 4.58 1.67
CA ILE A 137 16.41 5.25 0.97
C ILE A 137 15.78 6.41 1.77
N THR A 138 15.88 6.41 3.11
CA THR A 138 15.39 7.51 3.96
C THR A 138 16.43 8.54 4.39
N ALA A 139 17.67 8.44 3.90
CA ALA A 139 18.71 9.41 4.19
C ALA A 139 18.48 10.75 3.46
N ILE A 140 18.89 11.85 4.09
CA ILE A 140 18.83 13.20 3.51
C ILE A 140 19.81 13.28 2.33
N GLN A 141 19.33 13.73 1.17
CA GLN A 141 20.13 13.95 -0.02
C GLN A 141 20.68 15.38 -0.05
N PRO A 142 22.01 15.60 0.09
CA PRO A 142 22.57 16.95 0.09
C PRO A 142 22.33 17.72 -1.22
N LYS A 143 22.24 17.02 -2.36
CA LYS A 143 21.89 17.64 -3.66
C LYS A 143 20.39 17.96 -3.82
N ALA A 144 19.55 17.50 -2.89
CA ALA A 144 18.09 17.52 -3.04
C ALA A 144 17.41 17.71 -1.68
N ALA A 145 17.63 18.88 -1.07
CA ALA A 145 17.09 19.20 0.23
C ALA A 145 15.55 19.25 0.21
N GLY A 146 14.95 19.79 -0.85
CA GLY A 146 13.51 19.84 -1.06
C GLY A 146 12.87 18.46 -1.18
N SER A 147 13.42 17.61 -2.05
CA SER A 147 13.00 16.20 -2.16
C SER A 147 13.11 15.46 -0.82
N SER A 148 14.16 15.74 -0.04
CA SER A 148 14.38 15.14 1.27
C SER A 148 13.35 15.59 2.30
N VAL A 149 13.00 16.88 2.32
CA VAL A 149 11.96 17.44 3.19
C VAL A 149 10.60 16.84 2.83
N MET A 150 10.23 16.80 1.54
CA MET A 150 8.99 16.17 1.08
C MET A 150 8.91 14.72 1.58
N MET A 151 9.94 13.91 1.33
CA MET A 151 9.97 12.51 1.77
C MET A 151 9.79 12.37 3.29
N LYS A 152 10.52 13.16 4.10
CA LYS A 152 10.41 13.10 5.56
C LYS A 152 9.01 13.52 6.05
N LEU A 153 8.42 14.54 5.43
CA LEU A 153 7.04 14.95 5.73
C LEU A 153 6.06 13.85 5.35
N THR A 154 6.12 13.30 4.14
CA THR A 154 5.23 12.22 3.70
C THR A 154 5.30 11.00 4.64
N ASN A 155 6.49 10.58 5.05
CA ASN A 155 6.65 9.50 6.02
C ASN A 155 5.97 9.82 7.37
N SER A 156 6.09 11.07 7.85
CA SER A 156 5.47 11.51 9.11
C SER A 156 3.94 11.60 9.00
N LEU A 157 3.43 12.16 7.90
CA LEU A 157 2.00 12.21 7.59
C LEU A 157 1.41 10.81 7.51
N MET A 158 2.11 9.89 6.84
CA MET A 158 1.70 8.51 6.73
C MET A 158 1.69 7.80 8.09
N LEU A 159 2.65 8.06 8.97
CA LEU A 159 2.63 7.51 10.33
C LEU A 159 1.39 8.00 11.12
N ASP A 160 1.04 9.28 10.97
CA ASP A 160 -0.17 9.86 11.57
C ASP A 160 -1.44 9.20 11.01
N VAL A 161 -1.51 9.01 9.69
CA VAL A 161 -2.61 8.28 9.03
C VAL A 161 -2.73 6.84 9.54
N ILE A 162 -1.62 6.10 9.66
CA ILE A 162 -1.63 4.73 10.20
C ILE A 162 -2.27 4.68 11.59
N LYS A 163 -1.96 5.68 12.43
CA LYS A 163 -2.53 5.81 13.78
C LYS A 163 -4.01 6.18 13.72
N ILE A 164 -4.40 7.12 12.87
CA ILE A 164 -5.81 7.50 12.63
C ILE A 164 -6.63 6.28 12.16
N SER A 165 -6.05 5.44 11.29
CA SER A 165 -6.72 4.23 10.78
C SER A 165 -6.88 3.13 11.83
N GLY A 166 -6.22 3.22 12.99
CA GLY A 166 -6.42 2.33 14.14
C GLY A 166 -5.18 1.63 14.69
N ILE A 167 -4.01 1.80 14.07
CA ILE A 167 -2.74 1.18 14.53
C ILE A 167 -1.95 2.21 15.36
N GLN A 168 -2.52 2.61 16.50
CA GLN A 168 -2.02 3.71 17.32
C GLN A 168 -0.57 3.53 17.83
N SER A 169 -0.18 2.29 18.08
CA SER A 169 1.16 1.94 18.58
C SER A 169 2.23 1.84 17.48
N ALA A 170 1.90 2.08 16.21
CA ALA A 170 2.91 2.10 15.14
C ALA A 170 4.03 3.10 15.48
N ALA A 171 5.27 2.61 15.46
CA ALA A 171 6.43 3.37 15.90
C ALA A 171 7.10 4.13 14.74
N SER A 172 7.18 3.49 13.57
CA SER A 172 7.84 4.04 12.40
C SER A 172 7.22 3.49 11.11
N CYS A 173 7.29 4.28 10.05
CA CYS A 173 7.00 3.83 8.69
C CYS A 173 7.79 4.64 7.66
N PHE A 174 7.94 4.08 6.47
CA PHE A 174 8.43 4.81 5.31
C PHE A 174 7.74 4.36 4.02
N ILE A 175 7.63 5.30 3.08
CA ILE A 175 7.16 5.02 1.73
C ILE A 175 8.32 4.44 0.93
N VAL A 176 8.05 3.37 0.20
CA VAL A 176 8.98 2.75 -0.72
C VAL A 176 8.34 2.72 -2.12
N PRO A 177 9.05 3.18 -3.18
CA PRO A 177 8.51 3.25 -4.54
C PRO A 177 8.61 1.88 -5.23
N MET A 178 8.01 0.89 -4.59
CA MET A 178 7.83 -0.46 -5.08
C MET A 178 6.41 -0.91 -4.74
N ALA A 179 5.84 -1.80 -5.55
CA ALA A 179 4.58 -2.46 -5.22
C ALA A 179 4.73 -3.34 -3.95
N THR A 180 3.61 -3.60 -3.26
CA THR A 180 3.58 -4.36 -2.00
C THR A 180 4.37 -5.67 -2.03
N GLY A 181 4.31 -6.44 -3.13
CA GLY A 181 5.08 -7.69 -3.25
C GLY A 181 6.59 -7.50 -3.13
N MET A 182 7.16 -6.52 -3.83
CA MET A 182 8.60 -6.23 -3.73
C MET A 182 9.00 -5.67 -2.36
N SER A 183 8.08 -4.98 -1.70
CA SER A 183 8.30 -4.47 -0.34
C SER A 183 8.23 -5.58 0.73
N LEU A 184 7.38 -6.60 0.52
CA LEU A 184 7.45 -7.84 1.30
C LEU A 184 8.81 -8.53 1.09
N SER A 185 9.30 -8.59 -0.15
CA SER A 185 10.65 -9.12 -0.44
C SER A 185 11.74 -8.37 0.30
N LEU A 186 11.71 -7.03 0.30
CA LEU A 186 12.66 -6.20 1.04
C LEU A 186 12.66 -6.50 2.54
N CYS A 187 11.48 -6.69 3.13
CA CYS A 187 11.35 -7.08 4.55
C CYS A 187 12.00 -8.45 4.81
N MET A 188 11.67 -9.46 4.01
CA MET A 188 12.20 -10.82 4.19
C MET A 188 13.72 -10.90 3.95
N LEU A 189 14.24 -10.18 2.96
CA LEU A 189 15.69 -10.06 2.73
C LEU A 189 16.40 -9.41 3.91
N THR A 190 15.75 -8.47 4.61
CA THR A 190 16.29 -7.86 5.84
C THR A 190 16.26 -8.86 6.99
N PHE A 191 15.15 -9.57 7.20
CA PHE A 191 15.04 -10.60 8.26
C PHE A 191 16.04 -11.74 8.07
N LYS A 192 16.35 -12.10 6.82
CA LYS A 192 17.38 -13.08 6.49
C LYS A 192 18.78 -12.72 7.01
N GLN A 193 19.10 -11.42 7.15
CA GLN A 193 20.39 -10.99 7.66
C GLN A 193 20.60 -11.37 9.13
N SER A 194 19.54 -11.39 9.94
CA SER A 194 19.59 -11.88 11.33
C SER A 194 19.33 -13.38 11.46
N ARG A 195 18.95 -14.06 10.37
CA ARG A 195 18.64 -15.51 10.34
C ARG A 195 19.37 -16.19 9.16
N PRO A 196 20.70 -16.26 9.16
CA PRO A 196 21.50 -16.67 8.00
C PRO A 196 21.26 -18.11 7.52
N ASN A 197 20.66 -18.96 8.35
CA ASN A 197 20.28 -20.34 7.98
C ASN A 197 18.86 -20.44 7.43
N ALA A 198 18.03 -19.42 7.63
CA ALA A 198 16.61 -19.47 7.30
C ALA A 198 16.30 -19.51 5.79
N LYS A 199 15.43 -20.41 5.37
CA LYS A 199 15.13 -20.72 3.96
C LYS A 199 13.62 -20.79 3.70
N TYR A 200 12.82 -21.01 4.74
CA TYR A 200 11.38 -21.18 4.63
C TYR A 200 10.61 -19.92 5.00
N VAL A 201 9.49 -19.68 4.33
CA VAL A 201 8.48 -18.70 4.74
C VAL A 201 7.18 -19.45 4.96
N ILE A 202 6.71 -19.49 6.20
CA ILE A 202 5.41 -20.11 6.52
C ILE A 202 4.31 -19.15 6.12
N TRP A 203 3.35 -19.66 5.35
CA TRP A 203 2.39 -18.80 4.66
C TRP A 203 0.98 -19.40 4.64
N PRO A 204 0.06 -18.89 5.47
CA PRO A 204 -1.37 -19.16 5.35
C PRO A 204 -1.90 -18.76 3.97
N ARG A 205 -2.34 -19.75 3.22
CA ARG A 205 -2.62 -19.64 1.78
C ARG A 205 -3.58 -18.48 1.45
N ILE A 206 -3.19 -17.68 0.46
CA ILE A 206 -4.03 -16.69 -0.22
C ILE A 206 -3.65 -16.67 -1.71
N ASP A 207 -4.61 -16.89 -2.61
CA ASP A 207 -4.30 -17.07 -4.03
C ASP A 207 -4.11 -15.73 -4.74
N GLN A 208 -2.94 -15.14 -4.52
CA GLN A 208 -2.50 -13.88 -5.10
C GLN A 208 -1.04 -14.03 -5.54
N LYS A 209 -0.79 -13.89 -6.85
CA LYS A 209 0.52 -14.22 -7.44
C LYS A 209 1.67 -13.36 -6.91
N SER A 210 1.41 -12.10 -6.54
CA SER A 210 2.45 -11.17 -6.11
C SER A 210 3.05 -11.54 -4.75
N CYS A 211 2.26 -11.96 -3.76
CA CYS A 211 2.78 -12.39 -2.46
C CYS A 211 3.46 -13.77 -2.52
N ILE A 212 2.98 -14.68 -3.39
CA ILE A 212 3.71 -15.93 -3.66
C ILE A 212 5.07 -15.61 -4.29
N LYS A 213 5.07 -14.77 -5.33
CA LYS A 213 6.28 -14.35 -6.02
C LYS A 213 7.21 -13.55 -5.11
N SER A 214 6.73 -12.82 -4.11
CA SER A 214 7.63 -12.07 -3.22
C SER A 214 8.54 -12.99 -2.41
N MET A 215 8.02 -14.12 -1.94
CA MET A 215 8.82 -15.14 -1.23
C MET A 215 9.86 -15.76 -2.17
N ILE A 216 9.40 -16.25 -3.33
CA ILE A 216 10.27 -16.94 -4.31
C ILE A 216 11.33 -15.99 -4.89
N THR A 217 10.96 -14.74 -5.21
CA THR A 217 11.90 -13.73 -5.75
C THR A 217 12.97 -13.37 -4.74
N SER A 218 12.68 -13.50 -3.44
CA SER A 218 13.67 -13.28 -2.37
C SER A 218 14.60 -14.48 -2.15
N GLY A 219 14.41 -15.58 -2.90
CA GLY A 219 15.19 -16.81 -2.77
C GLY A 219 14.71 -17.74 -1.64
N PHE A 220 13.48 -17.56 -1.13
CA PHE A 220 12.92 -18.40 -0.08
C PHE A 220 11.91 -19.41 -0.61
N GLU A 221 11.77 -20.52 0.10
CA GLU A 221 10.81 -21.58 -0.17
C GLU A 221 9.49 -21.31 0.58
N PRO A 222 8.37 -21.08 -0.14
CA PRO A 222 7.07 -20.91 0.50
C PRO A 222 6.55 -22.23 1.08
N VAL A 223 6.27 -22.25 2.38
CA VAL A 223 5.60 -23.34 3.06
C VAL A 223 4.11 -23.01 3.13
N VAL A 224 3.34 -23.56 2.20
CA VAL A 224 1.92 -23.27 2.05
C VAL A 224 1.12 -23.97 3.15
N ILE A 225 0.47 -23.18 4.00
CA ILE A 225 -0.47 -23.69 5.00
C ILE A 225 -1.89 -23.58 4.46
N GLN A 226 -2.56 -24.72 4.27
CA GLN A 226 -3.95 -24.74 3.83
C GLN A 226 -4.87 -24.16 4.91
N ASN A 227 -5.91 -23.45 4.47
CA ASN A 227 -6.90 -22.85 5.35
C ASN A 227 -7.90 -23.90 5.87
N CYS A 228 -8.47 -23.66 7.05
CA CYS A 228 -9.63 -24.40 7.56
C CYS A 228 -10.92 -23.81 6.99
N ILE A 229 -11.88 -24.68 6.62
CA ILE A 229 -13.25 -24.27 6.28
C ILE A 229 -14.06 -24.17 7.57
N GLU A 230 -14.52 -22.97 7.90
CA GLU A 230 -15.39 -22.69 9.06
C GLU A 230 -16.70 -22.06 8.57
N GLY A 231 -17.71 -22.90 8.34
CA GLY A 231 -18.94 -22.48 7.65
C GLY A 231 -18.64 -22.12 6.20
N ASP A 232 -18.86 -20.85 5.83
CA ASP A 232 -18.46 -20.34 4.50
C ASP A 232 -17.05 -19.74 4.51
N GLU A 233 -16.42 -19.49 5.66
CA GLU A 233 -15.13 -18.80 5.69
C GLU A 233 -13.95 -19.75 5.52
N LEU A 234 -12.88 -19.25 4.89
CA LEU A 234 -11.56 -19.86 4.94
C LEU A 234 -10.69 -19.11 5.95
N ARG A 235 -10.27 -19.80 7.01
CA ARG A 235 -9.53 -19.21 8.14
C ARG A 235 -8.19 -19.89 8.37
N THR A 236 -7.31 -19.21 9.11
CA THR A 236 -5.96 -19.68 9.43
C THR A 236 -6.00 -21.01 10.18
N ASN A 237 -5.28 -22.01 9.67
CA ASN A 237 -5.06 -23.27 10.38
C ASN A 237 -3.88 -23.13 11.36
N LEU A 238 -4.18 -22.78 12.60
CA LEU A 238 -3.15 -22.55 13.64
C LEU A 238 -2.36 -23.82 13.96
N THR A 239 -3.03 -24.97 13.99
CA THR A 239 -2.38 -26.26 14.26
C THR A 239 -1.33 -26.57 13.19
N ALA A 240 -1.69 -26.47 11.91
CA ALA A 240 -0.75 -26.72 10.82
C ALA A 240 0.40 -25.71 10.77
N VAL A 241 0.19 -24.46 11.21
CA VAL A 241 1.29 -23.50 11.38
C VAL A 241 2.27 -24.00 12.43
N ILE A 242 1.80 -24.41 13.61
CA ILE A 242 2.66 -24.90 14.70
C ILE A 242 3.39 -26.17 14.27
N GLU A 243 2.68 -27.14 13.70
CA GLU A 243 3.26 -28.40 13.20
C GLU A 243 4.38 -28.13 12.18
N LYS A 244 4.19 -27.19 11.25
CA LYS A 244 5.23 -26.83 10.28
C LYS A 244 6.39 -26.03 10.87
N ILE A 245 6.16 -25.25 11.92
CA ILE A 245 7.25 -24.59 12.66
C ILE A 245 8.13 -25.65 13.32
N GLU A 246 7.52 -26.62 14.00
CA GLU A 246 8.22 -27.68 14.72
C GLU A 246 8.92 -28.66 13.76
N GLU A 247 8.28 -29.02 12.65
CA GLU A 247 8.86 -29.90 11.60
C GLU A 247 10.11 -29.28 10.95
N LEU A 248 10.09 -27.98 10.68
CA LEU A 248 11.15 -27.32 9.91
C LEU A 248 12.26 -26.72 10.76
N ASP A 249 12.12 -26.74 12.08
CA ASP A 249 12.92 -25.98 13.05
C ASP A 249 12.76 -24.45 12.88
N PRO A 250 12.37 -23.71 13.94
CA PRO A 250 12.30 -22.25 13.95
C PRO A 250 13.48 -21.54 13.30
N ASP A 251 14.71 -22.02 13.48
CA ASP A 251 15.92 -21.39 12.95
C ASP A 251 16.02 -21.40 11.42
N ASN A 252 15.31 -22.33 10.77
CA ASN A 252 15.22 -22.39 9.31
C ASN A 252 14.10 -21.51 8.73
N ILE A 253 13.33 -20.80 9.55
CA ILE A 253 12.18 -19.99 9.12
C ILE A 253 12.54 -18.51 9.12
N VAL A 254 12.37 -17.85 7.98
CA VAL A 254 12.67 -16.42 7.79
C VAL A 254 11.61 -15.59 8.49
N CYS A 255 10.34 -15.94 8.26
CA CYS A 255 9.20 -15.34 8.92
C CYS A 255 7.94 -16.21 8.73
N VAL A 256 6.92 -15.94 9.54
CA VAL A 256 5.52 -16.27 9.21
C VAL A 256 4.93 -15.06 8.47
N MET A 257 4.49 -15.25 7.23
CA MET A 257 3.88 -14.20 6.41
C MET A 257 2.35 -14.34 6.40
N THR A 258 1.66 -13.55 7.22
CA THR A 258 0.19 -13.52 7.29
C THR A 258 -0.40 -12.49 6.34
N THR A 259 -1.71 -12.54 6.11
CA THR A 259 -2.46 -11.61 5.25
C THR A 259 -3.77 -11.20 5.92
N THR A 260 -3.98 -9.88 6.04
CA THR A 260 -5.26 -9.32 6.51
C THR A 260 -6.24 -9.17 5.36
N SER A 261 -5.99 -8.22 4.47
CA SER A 261 -6.87 -7.87 3.36
C SER A 261 -6.77 -8.92 2.25
N CYS A 262 -7.85 -9.68 2.07
CA CYS A 262 -7.94 -10.79 1.12
C CYS A 262 -9.33 -10.84 0.45
N PHE A 263 -9.46 -11.67 -0.59
CA PHE A 263 -10.72 -11.90 -1.27
C PHE A 263 -11.55 -12.91 -0.45
N ALA A 264 -12.85 -12.65 -0.31
CA ALA A 264 -13.78 -13.63 0.22
C ALA A 264 -13.77 -14.87 -0.69
N PRO A 265 -13.94 -16.09 -0.14
CA PRO A 265 -14.39 -16.43 1.20
C PRO A 265 -13.28 -16.48 2.27
N ARG A 266 -12.02 -16.23 1.90
CA ARG A 266 -10.96 -16.07 2.89
C ARG A 266 -11.19 -14.79 3.68
N VAL A 267 -10.79 -14.82 4.94
CA VAL A 267 -10.85 -13.69 5.86
C VAL A 267 -9.46 -13.33 6.36
N PRO A 268 -9.28 -12.17 7.03
CA PRO A 268 -8.01 -11.83 7.67
C PRO A 268 -7.50 -12.98 8.54
N ASP A 269 -6.19 -13.24 8.46
CA ASP A 269 -5.58 -14.27 9.31
C ASP A 269 -5.80 -13.97 10.80
N ARG A 270 -5.77 -15.02 11.61
CA ARG A 270 -5.83 -14.96 13.08
C ARG A 270 -4.54 -14.36 13.66
N LEU A 271 -4.36 -13.04 13.47
CA LEU A 271 -3.08 -12.37 13.75
C LEU A 271 -2.70 -12.37 15.22
N GLU A 272 -3.68 -12.34 16.14
CA GLU A 272 -3.41 -12.37 17.58
C GLU A 272 -2.72 -13.68 17.95
N GLU A 273 -3.32 -14.82 17.58
CA GLU A 273 -2.78 -16.14 17.85
C GLU A 273 -1.46 -16.39 17.10
N ILE A 274 -1.36 -16.00 15.83
CA ILE A 274 -0.10 -16.10 15.08
C ILE A 274 1.00 -15.24 15.71
N SER A 275 0.68 -14.04 16.20
CA SER A 275 1.66 -13.18 16.86
C SER A 275 2.19 -13.80 18.15
N GLU A 276 1.35 -14.49 18.92
CA GLU A 276 1.75 -15.22 20.12
C GLU A 276 2.65 -16.41 19.76
N ILE A 277 2.30 -17.16 18.70
CA ILE A 277 3.14 -18.24 18.16
C ILE A 277 4.51 -17.70 17.72
N CYS A 278 4.54 -16.63 16.94
CA CYS A 278 5.78 -16.01 16.46
C CYS A 278 6.66 -15.53 17.62
N LYS A 279 6.04 -15.02 18.69
CA LYS A 279 6.75 -14.64 19.93
C LYS A 279 7.31 -15.86 20.66
N LYS A 280 6.52 -16.94 20.78
CA LYS A 280 6.91 -18.19 21.46
C LYS A 280 8.13 -18.84 20.80
N PHE A 281 8.14 -18.90 19.47
CA PHE A 281 9.20 -19.56 18.70
C PHE A 281 10.32 -18.61 18.23
N ASP A 282 10.29 -17.34 18.64
CA ASP A 282 11.23 -16.30 18.19
C ASP A 282 11.38 -16.19 16.65
N ILE A 283 10.24 -16.24 15.94
CA ILE A 283 10.19 -16.13 14.47
C ILE A 283 9.64 -14.75 14.09
N PRO A 284 10.26 -14.03 13.13
CA PRO A 284 9.71 -12.79 12.63
C PRO A 284 8.29 -12.95 12.05
N HIS A 285 7.42 -11.98 12.31
CA HIS A 285 6.05 -11.96 11.79
C HIS A 285 5.87 -10.79 10.81
N LEU A 286 5.62 -11.13 9.54
CA LEU A 286 5.40 -10.19 8.45
C LEU A 286 3.93 -10.18 8.03
N ILE A 287 3.26 -9.04 8.12
CA ILE A 287 1.85 -8.93 7.75
C ILE A 287 1.71 -8.27 6.38
N ASN A 288 1.18 -9.02 5.41
CA ASN A 288 0.68 -8.48 4.15
C ASN A 288 -0.67 -7.78 4.38
N ASN A 289 -0.62 -6.46 4.58
CA ASN A 289 -1.77 -5.59 4.79
C ASN A 289 -2.08 -4.74 3.55
N ALA A 290 -1.90 -5.33 2.35
CA ALA A 290 -1.93 -4.64 1.06
C ALA A 290 -3.01 -3.57 0.92
N TYR A 291 -4.26 -3.88 1.26
CA TYR A 291 -5.39 -2.97 1.19
C TYR A 291 -6.24 -2.98 2.47
N GLY A 292 -5.63 -3.27 3.61
CA GLY A 292 -6.34 -3.35 4.89
C GLY A 292 -6.35 -2.05 5.68
N LEU A 293 -5.57 -1.02 5.29
CA LEU A 293 -5.53 0.26 6.01
C LEU A 293 -6.88 1.01 5.96
N GLN A 294 -7.64 0.78 4.89
CA GLN A 294 -9.00 1.29 4.72
C GLN A 294 -10.09 0.55 5.55
N CYS A 295 -9.71 -0.47 6.31
CA CYS A 295 -10.65 -1.32 7.05
C CYS A 295 -10.28 -1.35 8.53
N THR A 296 -11.09 -0.73 9.37
CA THR A 296 -10.85 -0.64 10.83
C THR A 296 -10.76 -2.01 11.51
N LYS A 297 -11.43 -3.04 10.99
CA LYS A 297 -11.26 -4.42 11.49
C LYS A 297 -9.83 -4.93 11.26
N CYS A 298 -9.26 -4.69 10.08
CA CYS A 298 -7.91 -5.13 9.75
C CYS A 298 -6.85 -4.38 10.57
N THR A 299 -7.01 -3.05 10.70
CA THR A 299 -6.07 -2.22 11.47
C THR A 299 -6.14 -2.51 12.97
N HIS A 300 -7.34 -2.72 13.52
CA HIS A 300 -7.49 -3.13 14.92
C HIS A 300 -6.86 -4.50 15.17
N LEU A 301 -7.01 -5.45 14.24
CA LEU A 301 -6.40 -6.77 14.36
C LEU A 301 -4.86 -6.71 14.39
N ILE A 302 -4.25 -5.86 13.57
CA ILE A 302 -2.80 -5.59 13.61
C ILE A 302 -2.39 -4.95 14.95
N GLN A 303 -3.20 -4.01 15.45
CA GLN A 303 -2.97 -3.39 16.76
C GLN A 303 -3.10 -4.38 17.93
N GLN A 304 -4.01 -5.35 17.88
CA GLN A 304 -4.12 -6.36 18.92
C GLN A 304 -2.98 -7.37 18.85
N ALA A 305 -2.61 -7.80 17.65
CA ALA A 305 -1.46 -8.69 17.43
C ALA A 305 -0.16 -8.11 17.99
N SER A 306 0.09 -6.80 17.80
CA SER A 306 1.28 -6.16 18.36
C SER A 306 1.28 -6.03 19.89
N ARG A 307 0.09 -6.06 20.53
CA ARG A 307 -0.04 -6.04 21.99
C ARG A 307 0.17 -7.41 22.62
N LYS A 308 -0.37 -8.46 22.00
CA LYS A 308 -0.36 -9.82 22.54
C LYS A 308 0.92 -10.57 22.24
N GLY A 309 1.45 -10.41 21.02
CA GLY A 309 2.57 -11.20 20.53
C GLY A 309 3.63 -10.37 19.80
N ARG A 310 4.21 -10.98 18.77
CA ARG A 310 5.26 -10.40 17.93
C ARG A 310 4.69 -10.01 16.56
N VAL A 311 4.98 -8.78 16.14
CA VAL A 311 4.76 -8.28 14.78
C VAL A 311 5.97 -7.43 14.41
N ASP A 312 6.73 -7.84 13.40
CA ASP A 312 7.99 -7.19 13.02
C ASP A 312 7.75 -6.08 12.00
N ALA A 313 6.94 -6.37 10.98
CA ALA A 313 6.54 -5.37 9.98
C ALA A 313 5.17 -5.70 9.37
N PHE A 314 4.50 -4.66 8.88
CA PHE A 314 3.31 -4.77 8.05
C PHE A 314 3.42 -3.86 6.83
N VAL A 315 2.95 -4.35 5.68
CA VAL A 315 3.15 -3.69 4.38
C VAL A 315 1.82 -3.40 3.71
N GLN A 316 1.63 -2.18 3.22
CA GLN A 316 0.41 -1.70 2.59
C GLN A 316 0.70 -1.09 1.21
N SER A 317 -0.22 -1.18 0.25
CA SER A 317 -0.09 -0.50 -1.04
C SER A 317 -0.62 0.94 -0.95
N THR A 318 0.01 1.87 -1.66
CA THR A 318 -0.46 3.25 -1.70
C THR A 318 -1.72 3.38 -2.56
N ASP A 319 -1.72 2.77 -3.75
CA ASP A 319 -2.82 2.84 -4.70
C ASP A 319 -4.16 2.35 -4.13
N LYS A 320 -4.14 1.21 -3.42
CA LYS A 320 -5.37 0.60 -2.90
C LYS A 320 -5.96 1.30 -1.70
N ASN A 321 -5.16 2.07 -0.96
CA ASN A 321 -5.61 2.73 0.28
C ASN A 321 -5.76 4.26 0.13
N PHE A 322 -5.17 4.85 -0.92
CA PHE A 322 -5.10 6.30 -1.10
C PHE A 322 -5.45 6.78 -2.51
N MET A 323 -5.93 5.90 -3.40
CA MET A 323 -6.41 6.31 -4.73
C MET A 323 -5.34 7.03 -5.58
N VAL A 324 -4.07 6.64 -5.40
CA VAL A 324 -2.92 7.11 -6.19
C VAL A 324 -2.52 6.08 -7.25
N PRO A 325 -1.68 6.41 -8.25
CA PRO A 325 -1.17 5.44 -9.20
C PRO A 325 -0.46 4.25 -8.55
N VAL A 326 -0.54 3.10 -9.21
CA VAL A 326 0.16 1.87 -8.81
C VAL A 326 1.67 2.11 -8.83
N GLY A 327 2.37 1.63 -7.80
CA GLY A 327 3.84 1.63 -7.78
C GLY A 327 4.47 2.00 -6.45
N GLY A 328 3.67 2.44 -5.47
CA GLY A 328 4.11 2.70 -4.10
C GLY A 328 3.59 1.69 -3.09
N SER A 329 4.31 1.58 -1.98
CA SER A 329 3.85 0.90 -0.78
C SER A 329 4.46 1.54 0.47
N ILE A 330 3.93 1.15 1.61
CA ILE A 330 4.32 1.63 2.93
C ILE A 330 4.81 0.42 3.69
N ILE A 331 5.99 0.52 4.30
CA ILE A 331 6.49 -0.45 5.27
C ILE A 331 6.42 0.21 6.64
N ALA A 332 5.75 -0.43 7.58
CA ALA A 332 5.55 0.09 8.93
C ALA A 332 5.73 -1.00 9.97
N GLY A 333 5.99 -0.61 11.21
CA GLY A 333 6.19 -1.56 12.31
C GLY A 333 6.21 -0.90 13.67
N PHE A 334 6.47 -1.73 14.68
CA PHE A 334 6.44 -1.37 16.10
C PHE A 334 7.84 -1.15 16.69
N ASP A 335 8.89 -1.59 15.98
CA ASP A 335 10.28 -1.28 16.31
C ASP A 335 10.88 -0.34 15.25
N ALA A 336 11.18 0.90 15.65
CA ALA A 336 11.76 1.89 14.76
C ALA A 336 13.15 1.48 14.21
N LYS A 337 13.96 0.75 15.00
CA LYS A 337 15.30 0.31 14.58
C LYS A 337 15.21 -0.75 13.49
N LEU A 338 14.25 -1.67 13.61
CA LEU A 338 14.01 -2.67 12.59
C LEU A 338 13.52 -2.03 11.29
N ILE A 339 12.57 -1.08 11.37
CA ILE A 339 12.07 -0.36 10.20
C ILE A 339 13.18 0.46 9.52
N GLU A 340 14.06 1.09 10.29
CA GLU A 340 15.26 1.74 9.78
C GLU A 340 16.21 0.75 9.09
N SER A 341 16.38 -0.45 9.65
CA SER A 341 17.21 -1.50 9.04
C SER A 341 16.65 -1.96 7.69
N ILE A 342 15.32 -2.12 7.58
CA ILE A 342 14.65 -2.45 6.31
C ILE A 342 14.84 -1.31 5.29
N SER A 343 14.81 -0.05 5.74
CA SER A 343 15.09 1.10 4.89
C SER A 343 16.53 1.10 4.34
N LYS A 344 17.52 0.77 5.19
CA LYS A 344 18.94 0.64 4.81
C LYS A 344 19.22 -0.53 3.89
N ALA A 345 18.38 -1.57 3.90
CA ALA A 345 18.52 -2.71 3.01
C ALA A 345 18.19 -2.37 1.54
N TYR A 346 17.53 -1.25 1.25
CA TYR A 346 17.27 -0.82 -0.13
C TYR A 346 18.55 -0.31 -0.80
N PRO A 347 19.03 -0.92 -1.90
CA PRO A 347 20.27 -0.51 -2.54
C PRO A 347 20.04 0.67 -3.48
N GLY A 348 20.58 1.84 -3.14
CA GLY A 348 20.57 3.00 -4.03
C GLY A 348 19.48 4.02 -3.73
N ARG A 349 19.38 5.01 -4.63
CA ARG A 349 18.29 6.00 -4.63
C ARG A 349 17.05 5.40 -5.29
N ALA A 350 15.90 5.99 -5.00
CA ALA A 350 14.64 5.53 -5.56
C ALA A 350 13.79 6.68 -6.13
N SER A 351 12.76 6.36 -6.90
CA SER A 351 11.83 7.35 -7.45
C SER A 351 11.09 8.10 -6.34
N ALA A 352 10.98 9.42 -6.49
CA ALA A 352 10.18 10.26 -5.60
C ALA A 352 8.68 10.25 -5.95
N THR A 353 8.27 9.76 -7.14
CA THR A 353 6.90 9.89 -7.63
C THR A 353 5.85 9.30 -6.69
N PRO A 354 5.96 8.05 -6.20
CA PRO A 354 4.95 7.53 -5.27
C PRO A 354 4.89 8.27 -3.93
N THR A 355 6.00 8.88 -3.51
CA THR A 355 6.05 9.73 -2.32
C THR A 355 5.36 11.06 -2.56
N MET A 356 5.57 11.68 -3.73
CA MET A 356 4.93 12.94 -4.13
C MET A 356 3.43 12.77 -4.34
N ASP A 357 3.00 11.72 -5.04
CA ASP A 357 1.58 11.41 -5.26
C ASP A 357 0.86 11.31 -3.91
N LEU A 358 1.41 10.51 -2.98
CA LEU A 358 0.85 10.36 -1.65
C LEU A 358 0.90 11.66 -0.84
N PHE A 359 1.97 12.46 -0.96
CA PHE A 359 2.09 13.75 -0.29
C PHE A 359 0.96 14.71 -0.71
N ILE A 360 0.76 14.87 -2.02
CA ILE A 360 -0.30 15.70 -2.60
C ILE A 360 -1.67 15.20 -2.14
N THR A 361 -1.93 13.90 -2.26
CA THR A 361 -3.20 13.31 -1.88
C THR A 361 -3.50 13.48 -0.40
N LEU A 362 -2.53 13.25 0.50
CA LEU A 362 -2.73 13.41 1.93
C LEU A 362 -3.02 14.87 2.31
N LEU A 363 -2.31 15.83 1.72
CA LEU A 363 -2.59 17.24 1.96
C LEU A 363 -3.94 17.68 1.39
N SER A 364 -4.34 17.17 0.23
CA SER A 364 -5.62 17.46 -0.41
C SER A 364 -6.80 16.86 0.35
N MET A 365 -6.68 15.62 0.84
CA MET A 365 -7.71 14.97 1.64
C MET A 365 -7.83 15.59 3.04
N GLY A 366 -6.70 15.75 3.74
CA GLY A 366 -6.73 16.00 5.18
C GLY A 366 -7.34 14.83 5.97
N SER A 367 -7.30 14.94 7.29
CA SER A 367 -7.75 13.86 8.19
C SER A 367 -9.26 13.67 8.18
N GLN A 368 -10.02 14.76 8.02
CA GLN A 368 -11.48 14.70 8.03
C GLN A 368 -11.98 13.95 6.80
N LYS A 369 -11.55 14.34 5.58
CA LYS A 369 -12.01 13.65 4.38
C LYS A 369 -11.58 12.20 4.34
N TYR A 370 -10.37 11.89 4.84
CA TYR A 370 -9.93 10.50 4.94
C TYR A 370 -10.87 9.68 5.85
N LYS A 371 -11.22 10.18 7.03
CA LYS A 371 -12.20 9.52 7.93
C LYS A 371 -13.57 9.38 7.29
N GLU A 372 -14.04 10.39 6.56
CA GLU A 372 -15.29 10.33 5.79
C GLU A 372 -15.24 9.22 4.75
N LEU A 373 -14.18 9.11 3.95
CA LEU A 373 -14.01 8.05 2.95
C LEU A 373 -14.00 6.65 3.60
N LEU A 374 -13.40 6.49 4.79
CA LEU A 374 -13.47 5.23 5.55
C LEU A 374 -14.90 4.88 5.99
N LYS A 375 -15.67 5.90 6.39
CA LYS A 375 -17.08 5.76 6.76
C LYS A 375 -17.94 5.41 5.55
N GLU A 376 -17.83 6.17 4.47
CA GLU A 376 -18.52 5.94 3.19
C GLU A 376 -18.25 4.53 2.67
N ARG A 377 -16.99 4.06 2.72
CA ARG A 377 -16.64 2.68 2.36
C ARG A 377 -17.39 1.64 3.19
N LYS A 378 -17.52 1.85 4.51
CA LYS A 378 -18.26 0.93 5.40
C LYS A 378 -19.76 0.93 5.07
N GLU A 379 -20.33 2.09 4.78
CA GLU A 379 -21.73 2.22 4.36
C GLU A 379 -21.96 1.55 2.98
N ASN A 380 -21.03 1.73 2.04
CA ASN A 380 -21.08 1.10 0.72
C ASN A 380 -20.87 -0.42 0.79
N TYR A 381 -20.08 -0.93 1.76
CA TYR A 381 -20.01 -2.36 2.04
C TYR A 381 -21.37 -2.94 2.43
N GLN A 382 -22.09 -2.27 3.34
CA GLN A 382 -23.42 -2.71 3.76
C GLN A 382 -24.44 -2.63 2.61
N TYR A 383 -24.37 -1.56 1.83
CA TYR A 383 -25.25 -1.38 0.67
C TYR A 383 -25.02 -2.40 -0.42
N LEU A 384 -23.75 -2.64 -0.78
CA LEU A 384 -23.37 -3.67 -1.73
C LEU A 384 -23.83 -5.05 -1.25
N ALA A 385 -23.65 -5.37 0.03
CA ALA A 385 -24.12 -6.65 0.59
C ALA A 385 -25.64 -6.80 0.47
N SER A 386 -26.41 -5.74 0.76
CA SER A 386 -27.87 -5.73 0.61
C SER A 386 -28.29 -5.91 -0.85
N LYS A 387 -27.75 -5.10 -1.77
CA LYS A 387 -28.09 -5.17 -3.20
C LYS A 387 -27.64 -6.45 -3.88
N LEU A 388 -26.48 -6.97 -3.51
CA LEU A 388 -26.00 -8.25 -4.01
C LEU A 388 -26.86 -9.41 -3.47
N SER A 389 -27.34 -9.33 -2.23
CA SER A 389 -28.28 -10.32 -1.68
C SER A 389 -29.62 -10.32 -2.41
N GLU A 390 -30.16 -9.13 -2.77
CA GLU A 390 -31.37 -9.02 -3.58
C GLU A 390 -31.21 -9.70 -4.94
N VAL A 391 -30.08 -9.50 -5.62
CA VAL A 391 -29.78 -10.18 -6.89
C VAL A 391 -29.56 -11.67 -6.69
N ALA A 392 -28.83 -12.08 -5.66
CA ALA A 392 -28.59 -13.49 -5.38
C ALA A 392 -29.91 -14.26 -5.20
N SER A 393 -30.81 -13.77 -4.37
CA SER A 393 -32.11 -14.40 -4.11
C SER A 393 -32.97 -14.52 -5.38
N LYS A 394 -32.97 -13.51 -6.27
CA LYS A 394 -33.67 -13.57 -7.57
C LYS A 394 -33.17 -14.70 -8.47
N HIS A 395 -31.92 -15.10 -8.28
CA HIS A 395 -31.25 -16.14 -9.06
C HIS A 395 -31.10 -17.45 -8.30
N ALA A 396 -31.85 -17.67 -7.21
CA ALA A 396 -31.71 -18.87 -6.36
C ALA A 396 -30.28 -19.10 -5.84
N GLU A 397 -29.55 -18.01 -5.62
CA GLU A 397 -28.22 -17.98 -5.03
C GLU A 397 -28.28 -17.29 -3.65
N ARG A 398 -27.16 -17.32 -2.93
CA ARG A 398 -27.02 -16.64 -1.63
C ARG A 398 -25.72 -15.88 -1.54
N LEU A 399 -25.69 -14.86 -0.68
CA LEU A 399 -24.44 -14.29 -0.21
C LEU A 399 -23.76 -15.28 0.75
N LEU A 400 -22.44 -15.48 0.59
CA LEU A 400 -21.63 -16.27 1.49
C LEU A 400 -21.47 -15.55 2.83
N LYS A 401 -21.69 -16.25 3.94
CA LYS A 401 -21.62 -15.71 5.30
C LYS A 401 -20.16 -15.57 5.72
N THR A 402 -19.56 -14.42 5.41
CA THR A 402 -18.14 -14.11 5.64
C THR A 402 -17.94 -12.89 6.56
N PRO A 403 -18.53 -12.87 7.78
CA PRO A 403 -18.56 -11.69 8.65
C PRO A 403 -17.17 -11.15 9.07
N HIS A 404 -16.12 -11.97 9.03
CA HIS A 404 -14.75 -11.55 9.36
C HIS A 404 -14.06 -10.82 8.20
N ASN A 405 -14.55 -10.92 6.95
CA ASN A 405 -14.06 -10.09 5.85
C ASN A 405 -14.78 -8.73 5.85
N GLY A 406 -14.03 -7.64 6.03
CA GLY A 406 -14.58 -6.28 6.11
C GLY A 406 -14.60 -5.50 4.79
N ILE A 407 -14.16 -6.11 3.69
CA ILE A 407 -13.94 -5.46 2.39
C ILE A 407 -14.57 -6.25 1.26
N SER A 408 -14.26 -7.54 1.15
CA SER A 408 -14.71 -8.43 0.09
C SER A 408 -15.85 -9.33 0.57
N MET A 409 -16.76 -9.68 -0.34
CA MET A 409 -17.86 -10.60 -0.13
C MET A 409 -17.96 -11.57 -1.32
N GLY A 410 -18.49 -12.77 -1.06
CA GLY A 410 -18.75 -13.78 -2.08
C GLY A 410 -20.25 -14.02 -2.26
N MET A 411 -20.68 -14.23 -3.50
CA MET A 411 -22.03 -14.70 -3.84
C MET A 411 -21.92 -16.07 -4.49
N SER A 412 -22.69 -17.05 -4.03
CA SER A 412 -22.70 -18.40 -4.61
C SER A 412 -23.15 -18.38 -6.07
N LEU A 413 -22.72 -19.39 -6.81
CA LEU A 413 -23.17 -19.69 -8.17
C LEU A 413 -23.60 -21.17 -8.27
N SER A 414 -24.13 -21.71 -7.18
CA SER A 414 -24.40 -23.15 -7.00
C SER A 414 -25.58 -23.65 -7.84
N SER A 415 -26.57 -22.80 -8.09
CA SER A 415 -27.76 -23.14 -8.88
C SER A 415 -27.51 -23.11 -10.39
N ILE A 416 -26.32 -22.65 -10.80
CA ILE A 416 -25.97 -22.49 -12.21
C ILE A 416 -25.51 -23.84 -12.74
N ILE A 417 -26.37 -24.48 -13.54
CA ILE A 417 -26.02 -25.67 -14.30
C ILE A 417 -24.99 -25.27 -15.35
N VAL A 418 -23.86 -25.97 -15.35
CA VAL A 418 -22.78 -25.80 -16.30
C VAL A 418 -22.92 -26.90 -17.36
N LYS A 419 -23.01 -26.54 -18.65
CA LYS A 419 -22.98 -27.51 -19.77
C LYS A 419 -21.58 -28.12 -19.87
N GLU A 420 -21.44 -29.33 -20.42
CA GLU A 420 -20.15 -30.04 -20.54
C GLU A 420 -19.03 -29.20 -21.20
N ASP A 421 -19.38 -28.29 -22.11
CA ASP A 421 -18.44 -27.41 -22.84
C ASP A 421 -18.28 -25.99 -22.25
N LYS A 422 -18.94 -25.67 -21.13
CA LYS A 422 -18.91 -24.31 -20.53
C LYS A 422 -18.36 -24.37 -19.11
N ASP A 423 -17.93 -23.22 -18.60
CA ASP A 423 -17.51 -23.05 -17.22
C ASP A 423 -18.22 -21.82 -16.65
N VAL A 424 -18.55 -21.85 -15.37
CA VAL A 424 -19.14 -20.71 -14.65
C VAL A 424 -18.26 -19.46 -14.78
N THR A 425 -16.97 -19.62 -15.05
CA THR A 425 -16.02 -18.53 -15.35
C THR A 425 -16.42 -17.66 -16.56
N GLU A 426 -17.26 -18.14 -17.49
CA GLU A 426 -17.80 -17.33 -18.60
C GLU A 426 -18.61 -16.12 -18.11
N ILE A 427 -19.25 -16.22 -16.93
CA ILE A 427 -19.95 -15.10 -16.28
C ILE A 427 -18.98 -13.94 -16.04
N GLY A 428 -17.73 -14.23 -15.68
CA GLY A 428 -16.67 -13.23 -15.52
C GLY A 428 -16.41 -12.47 -16.81
N SER A 429 -16.26 -13.19 -17.93
CA SER A 429 -16.08 -12.60 -19.26
C SER A 429 -17.30 -11.79 -19.71
N MET A 430 -18.51 -12.25 -19.42
CA MET A 430 -19.75 -11.52 -19.72
C MET A 430 -19.89 -10.22 -18.92
N LEU A 431 -19.44 -10.20 -17.67
CA LEU A 431 -19.38 -8.99 -16.84
C LEU A 431 -18.32 -8.02 -17.37
N PHE A 432 -17.13 -8.53 -17.70
CA PHE A 432 -16.03 -7.72 -18.21
C PHE A 432 -16.39 -6.99 -19.52
N THR A 433 -17.01 -7.69 -20.47
CA THR A 433 -17.52 -7.10 -21.73
C THR A 433 -18.64 -6.07 -21.53
N ARG A 434 -19.22 -6.00 -20.33
CA ARG A 434 -20.21 -5.01 -19.92
C ARG A 434 -19.61 -3.94 -19.01
N PHE A 435 -18.30 -3.74 -19.07
CA PHE A 435 -17.57 -2.73 -18.30
C PHE A 435 -17.71 -2.90 -16.79
N VAL A 436 -17.79 -4.15 -16.31
CA VAL A 436 -17.66 -4.48 -14.88
C VAL A 436 -16.24 -5.00 -14.67
N SER A 437 -15.46 -4.29 -13.85
CA SER A 437 -14.10 -4.70 -13.47
C SER A 437 -14.04 -5.07 -11.99
N GLY A 438 -12.99 -5.78 -11.59
CA GLY A 438 -12.72 -6.10 -10.17
C GLY A 438 -13.48 -7.30 -9.59
N THR A 439 -14.48 -7.84 -10.31
CA THR A 439 -15.11 -9.11 -9.94
C THR A 439 -14.24 -10.30 -10.34
N ARG A 440 -14.33 -11.38 -9.58
CA ARG A 440 -13.71 -12.67 -9.91
C ARG A 440 -14.79 -13.72 -9.87
N VAL A 441 -14.74 -14.68 -10.79
CA VAL A 441 -15.62 -15.85 -10.77
C VAL A 441 -14.73 -17.07 -10.59
N ILE A 442 -15.00 -17.84 -9.56
CA ILE A 442 -14.23 -19.01 -9.13
C ILE A 442 -15.09 -20.25 -9.34
N SER A 443 -14.56 -21.25 -10.03
CA SER A 443 -15.23 -22.52 -10.29
C SER A 443 -14.79 -23.59 -9.29
N ASN A 444 -15.56 -24.69 -9.16
CA ASN A 444 -15.16 -25.82 -8.33
C ASN A 444 -13.99 -26.63 -8.92
N SER A 445 -13.72 -26.42 -10.21
CA SER A 445 -12.65 -27.02 -10.99
C SER A 445 -11.76 -25.92 -11.57
N SER A 446 -11.41 -24.91 -10.76
CA SER A 446 -10.53 -23.84 -11.22
C SER A 446 -9.19 -24.46 -11.64
N THR A 447 -8.55 -23.85 -12.64
CA THR A 447 -7.29 -24.37 -13.17
C THR A 447 -6.19 -24.37 -12.12
N ASP A 448 -5.56 -25.54 -11.94
CA ASP A 448 -4.30 -25.67 -11.22
C ASP A 448 -3.30 -24.65 -11.77
N SER A 449 -2.69 -23.86 -10.88
CA SER A 449 -1.69 -22.88 -11.28
C SER A 449 -0.31 -23.32 -10.83
N LYS A 450 0.66 -23.28 -11.76
CA LYS A 450 2.07 -23.41 -11.44
C LYS A 450 2.72 -22.03 -11.42
N ILE A 451 3.12 -21.56 -10.24
CA ILE A 451 3.73 -20.24 -10.04
C ILE A 451 5.18 -20.47 -9.64
N ASN A 452 6.12 -20.23 -10.57
CA ASN A 452 7.56 -20.42 -10.36
C ASN A 452 7.91 -21.78 -9.72
N GLY A 453 7.28 -22.86 -10.20
CA GLY A 453 7.51 -24.22 -9.68
C GLY A 453 6.49 -24.68 -8.62
N LEU A 454 5.93 -23.76 -7.83
CA LEU A 454 4.92 -24.08 -6.82
C LEU A 454 3.57 -24.39 -7.48
N LYS A 455 3.08 -25.62 -7.29
CA LYS A 455 1.75 -26.04 -7.75
C LYS A 455 0.71 -25.66 -6.70
N ILE A 456 -0.30 -24.89 -7.10
CA ILE A 456 -1.46 -24.54 -6.28
C ILE A 456 -2.71 -25.08 -6.96
N ILE A 457 -3.41 -25.99 -6.28
CA ILE A 457 -4.64 -26.61 -6.78
C ILE A 457 -5.81 -25.65 -6.62
N ASN A 458 -6.69 -25.56 -7.61
CA ASN A 458 -7.89 -24.71 -7.57
C ASN A 458 -7.56 -23.23 -7.27
N PHE A 459 -6.61 -22.67 -8.03
CA PHE A 459 -6.09 -21.33 -7.77
C PHE A 459 -7.18 -20.26 -7.92
N GLY A 460 -7.27 -19.41 -6.91
CA GLY A 460 -8.29 -18.36 -6.77
C GLY A 460 -9.27 -18.68 -5.64
N ALA A 461 -9.45 -19.96 -5.30
CA ALA A 461 -10.36 -20.40 -4.25
C ALA A 461 -9.79 -20.30 -2.83
N HIS A 462 -8.47 -20.19 -2.69
CA HIS A 462 -7.73 -20.16 -1.41
C HIS A 462 -7.75 -21.49 -0.64
N CYS A 463 -8.26 -22.56 -1.26
CA CYS A 463 -8.18 -23.94 -0.80
C CYS A 463 -8.25 -24.89 -2.01
N ASP A 464 -7.87 -26.15 -1.82
CA ASP A 464 -7.84 -27.13 -2.91
C ASP A 464 -9.25 -27.51 -3.39
N LYS A 465 -10.23 -27.48 -2.48
CA LYS A 465 -11.65 -27.75 -2.77
C LYS A 465 -12.53 -26.86 -1.91
N TYR A 466 -13.26 -25.95 -2.54
CA TYR A 466 -14.27 -25.13 -1.87
C TYR A 466 -15.67 -25.70 -2.12
N ASN A 467 -16.64 -25.32 -1.29
CA ASN A 467 -17.95 -25.96 -1.25
C ASN A 467 -18.84 -25.66 -2.47
N CYS A 468 -18.61 -24.54 -3.15
CA CYS A 468 -19.39 -24.13 -4.32
C CYS A 468 -18.61 -23.15 -5.21
N PRO A 469 -18.96 -23.02 -6.50
CA PRO A 469 -18.50 -21.88 -7.28
C PRO A 469 -19.09 -20.58 -6.72
N TYR A 470 -18.39 -19.47 -6.93
CA TYR A 470 -18.82 -18.17 -6.43
C TYR A 470 -18.26 -17.03 -7.27
N LEU A 471 -18.88 -15.85 -7.17
CA LEU A 471 -18.26 -14.60 -7.58
C LEU A 471 -17.87 -13.75 -6.37
N THR A 472 -16.82 -12.95 -6.52
CA THR A 472 -16.42 -11.95 -5.52
C THR A 472 -16.82 -10.55 -5.95
N ALA A 473 -17.26 -9.75 -4.99
CA ALA A 473 -17.33 -8.30 -5.09
C ALA A 473 -16.66 -7.66 -3.86
N ALA A 474 -16.30 -6.39 -3.92
CA ALA A 474 -15.66 -5.70 -2.80
C ALA A 474 -16.06 -4.23 -2.75
N ALA A 475 -16.23 -3.70 -1.53
CA ALA A 475 -16.40 -2.29 -1.28
C ALA A 475 -15.08 -1.71 -0.75
N SER A 476 -14.27 -1.21 -1.67
CA SER A 476 -13.00 -0.52 -1.39
C SER A 476 -13.21 0.99 -1.31
N ILE A 477 -12.25 1.71 -0.73
CA ILE A 477 -12.27 3.16 -0.55
C ILE A 477 -12.42 3.86 -1.90
N GLY A 478 -13.28 4.87 -1.97
CA GLY A 478 -13.61 5.57 -3.21
C GLY A 478 -14.71 4.92 -4.05
N MET A 479 -15.21 3.72 -3.70
CA MET A 479 -16.41 3.15 -4.35
C MET A 479 -17.63 4.06 -4.09
N THR A 480 -18.47 4.25 -5.10
CA THR A 480 -19.71 5.04 -5.02
C THR A 480 -20.96 4.16 -5.03
N ARG A 481 -22.13 4.73 -4.70
CA ARG A 481 -23.43 4.04 -4.84
C ARG A 481 -23.74 3.71 -6.30
N THR A 482 -23.39 4.60 -7.22
CA THR A 482 -23.55 4.39 -8.66
C THR A 482 -22.77 3.16 -9.14
N ASP A 483 -21.58 2.91 -8.61
CA ASP A 483 -20.81 1.69 -8.91
C ASP A 483 -21.59 0.43 -8.49
N VAL A 484 -22.17 0.45 -7.27
CA VAL A 484 -22.98 -0.67 -6.74
C VAL A 484 -24.19 -0.91 -7.64
N ASP A 485 -24.99 0.12 -7.90
CA ASP A 485 -26.24 0.02 -8.66
C ASP A 485 -26.00 -0.45 -10.10
N THR A 486 -24.97 0.10 -10.73
CA THR A 486 -24.55 -0.30 -12.08
C THR A 486 -24.09 -1.75 -12.10
N PHE A 487 -23.29 -2.17 -11.11
CA PHE A 487 -22.81 -3.54 -11.00
C PHE A 487 -23.98 -4.53 -10.84
N VAL A 488 -24.86 -4.34 -9.86
CA VAL A 488 -25.95 -5.29 -9.58
C VAL A 488 -26.95 -5.37 -10.73
N THR A 489 -27.22 -4.25 -11.42
CA THR A 489 -28.06 -4.23 -12.62
C THR A 489 -27.45 -5.03 -13.77
N ARG A 490 -26.13 -4.89 -13.99
CA ARG A 490 -25.42 -5.65 -15.03
C ARG A 490 -25.31 -7.13 -14.67
N LEU A 491 -25.07 -7.43 -13.40
CA LEU A 491 -25.02 -8.80 -12.89
C LEU A 491 -26.35 -9.52 -13.09
N ASP A 492 -27.47 -8.90 -12.71
CA ASP A 492 -28.81 -9.48 -12.93
C ASP A 492 -29.05 -9.82 -14.41
N LYS A 493 -28.72 -8.91 -15.32
CA LYS A 493 -28.83 -9.14 -16.78
C LYS A 493 -27.93 -10.29 -17.26
N VAL A 494 -26.69 -10.37 -16.75
CA VAL A 494 -25.75 -11.44 -17.11
C VAL A 494 -26.26 -12.79 -16.63
N LEU A 495 -26.70 -12.90 -15.37
CA LEU A 495 -27.21 -14.14 -14.80
C LEU A 495 -28.48 -14.61 -15.52
N LYS A 496 -29.43 -13.70 -15.83
CA LYS A 496 -30.61 -14.01 -16.65
C LYS A 496 -30.20 -14.60 -18.00
N LYS A 497 -29.33 -13.90 -18.73
CA LYS A 497 -28.88 -14.34 -20.06
C LYS A 497 -28.16 -15.68 -20.01
N TYR A 498 -27.29 -15.90 -19.03
CA TYR A 498 -26.55 -17.14 -18.87
C TYR A 498 -27.52 -18.30 -18.63
N LYS A 499 -28.46 -18.17 -17.68
CA LYS A 499 -29.47 -19.20 -17.39
C LYS A 499 -30.37 -19.51 -18.60
N SER A 500 -30.83 -18.50 -19.33
CA SER A 500 -31.60 -18.72 -20.56
C SER A 500 -30.81 -19.49 -21.62
N SER A 501 -29.52 -19.18 -21.82
CA SER A 501 -28.67 -19.89 -22.79
C SER A 501 -28.41 -21.37 -22.41
N VAL A 502 -28.55 -21.70 -21.13
CA VAL A 502 -28.43 -23.07 -20.64
C VAL A 502 -29.76 -23.82 -20.76
N GLY A 503 -30.88 -23.18 -20.40
CA GLY A 503 -32.22 -23.81 -20.39
C GLY A 503 -32.92 -23.98 -21.75
N SER A 504 -32.66 -23.13 -22.75
CA SER A 504 -33.42 -23.12 -24.01
C SER A 504 -33.11 -24.25 -25.01
N ASN A 505 -32.35 -25.30 -24.64
CA ASN A 505 -32.05 -26.43 -25.52
C ASN A 505 -32.63 -27.78 -25.04
N CYS A 506 -33.43 -27.82 -23.96
CA CYS A 506 -34.08 -29.06 -23.51
C CYS A 506 -35.47 -29.31 -24.12
N ASP A 507 -36.05 -28.36 -24.86
CA ASP A 507 -37.44 -28.43 -25.35
C ASP A 507 -37.59 -28.49 -26.89
N VAL A 508 -36.65 -29.10 -27.62
CA VAL A 508 -36.87 -29.43 -29.05
C VAL A 508 -36.35 -30.83 -29.39
N GLN A 509 -36.97 -31.85 -28.79
CA GLN A 509 -37.09 -33.18 -29.41
C GLN A 509 -38.48 -33.73 -29.12
N SER A 510 -39.50 -33.12 -29.73
CA SER A 510 -40.83 -33.71 -29.86
C SER A 510 -41.14 -33.94 -31.33
N VAL A 511 -40.95 -35.20 -31.74
CA VAL A 511 -41.71 -35.95 -32.73
C VAL A 511 -42.10 -35.22 -34.03
N GLU A 512 -41.35 -35.45 -35.10
CA GLU A 512 -41.93 -35.56 -36.45
C GLU A 512 -41.68 -36.98 -36.96
N GLU A 513 -42.68 -37.85 -36.81
CA GLU A 513 -42.83 -39.04 -37.63
C GLU A 513 -43.05 -38.60 -39.09
N LYS A 514 -42.11 -38.92 -39.97
CA LYS A 514 -42.36 -38.98 -41.41
C LYS A 514 -42.19 -40.41 -41.89
N THR A 515 -43.35 -41.03 -42.06
CA THR A 515 -43.62 -42.18 -42.91
C THR A 515 -42.89 -42.06 -44.25
N SER A 516 -42.15 -43.10 -44.64
CA SER A 516 -41.85 -43.37 -46.04
C SER A 516 -41.80 -44.87 -46.27
N ASN A 517 -42.89 -45.36 -46.86
CA ASN A 517 -42.94 -46.59 -47.63
C ASN A 517 -41.96 -46.47 -48.80
N ASN A 518 -41.09 -47.46 -49.01
CA ASN A 518 -41.07 -48.30 -50.20
C ASN A 518 -39.83 -49.19 -50.24
N ILE A 519 -40.10 -50.49 -50.37
CA ILE A 519 -39.26 -51.58 -50.91
C ILE A 519 -39.86 -51.86 -52.31
N PRO A 520 -39.15 -52.41 -53.31
CA PRO A 520 -37.84 -53.10 -53.25
C PRO A 520 -36.68 -52.41 -53.97
#